data_AF-A0A958RBD0-F1
#
_entry.id   AF-A0A958RBD0-F1
#
_cell.length_a   1.000
_cell.length_b   1.000
_cell.length_c   1.000
_cell.angle_alpha   90.00
_cell.angle_beta   90.00
_cell.angle_gamma   90.00
#
_symmetry.space_group_name_H-M   'P 1'
#
loop_
_entity.id
_entity.type
_entity.pdbx_description
1 polymer ?
#
loop_
_entity_poly.entity_id
_entity_poly.type
_entity_poly.pdbx_seq_one_letter_code
_entity_poly.pdbx_strand_id
1 'polypeptide(L)'
;MKHLLFIFIILSLASAALAHRSEDMNTLSECLWNKEFITPKAECNDMFHYYPHKSGSYKPSTSVRLGSFNIFRLSETKFKRLDWVAELIDETWDVLAVSEIQHNRALSLELSLNAVRALKEEKIDLKTAKETYDAPRYIELLLELQKRDPSWGLILAPSAQGSDSELFGYFYRYKKVKPVESAYCAENYGKLKDIKLLNWLDSEDAGGFSRRDEKNPLIRPYQQPKKAYACQLALKGVWRDYFNKIPLTARFESKNFNFNYITLHLKFRANETSQGKCKTECQKAAEDMMNEMGASEETIREVLEGGISSGEAKYLARFFEATSAVRAAADIAQWEEDKDVIIAGDFNLDYEEDGYRGRLWKNVVSNLAGAKVLVKEKTSLSNRYGYGNNYDHFILSTDNGASDECDPTTAKPEDFIAPDFFMADKFEYYLDPKNFDQIIDDELTKLENAKRIDSEGQLTDLYNPAYGGKFKVCTELKDSAKIPSVGMSFIDGIINDLKCQILYQNEDLPDSIQKTIHPKLAQEPYKPYTFLMSDHLPISMACSTTQSGGKEARSNRPD
;
A
#
# COMPACT_ATOMS: atom_id res chain seq x y z
N MET A 1 13.18 0.33 49.57
CA MET A 1 13.95 0.63 48.33
C MET A 1 13.63 -0.32 47.17
N LYS A 2 13.81 -1.64 47.29
CA LYS A 2 13.53 -2.60 46.19
C LYS A 2 12.11 -2.54 45.63
N HIS A 3 11.08 -2.41 46.48
CA HIS A 3 9.68 -2.28 46.04
C HIS A 3 9.38 -0.94 45.34
N LEU A 4 10.03 0.16 45.75
CA LEU A 4 9.90 1.47 45.12
C LEU A 4 10.53 1.49 43.72
N LEU A 5 11.71 0.86 43.56
CA LEU A 5 12.36 0.71 42.25
C LEU A 5 11.50 -0.14 41.30
N PHE A 6 10.90 -1.22 41.80
CA PHE A 6 10.03 -2.08 41.00
C PHE A 6 8.73 -1.36 40.55
N ILE A 7 8.11 -0.58 41.43
CA ILE A 7 6.95 0.27 41.09
C ILE A 7 7.34 1.33 40.05
N PHE A 8 8.51 1.96 40.19
CA PHE A 8 8.98 2.96 39.24
C PHE A 8 9.27 2.36 37.86
N ILE A 9 9.84 1.15 37.79
CA ILE A 9 10.04 0.41 36.54
C ILE A 9 8.70 0.04 35.90
N ILE A 10 7.73 -0.46 36.68
CA ILE A 10 6.39 -0.78 36.16
C ILE A 10 5.67 0.48 35.66
N LEU A 11 5.73 1.60 36.39
CA LEU A 11 5.10 2.84 35.96
C LEU A 11 5.78 3.45 34.73
N SER A 12 7.11 3.32 34.61
CA SER A 12 7.86 3.78 33.44
C SER A 12 7.58 2.90 32.22
N LEU A 13 7.52 1.57 32.39
CA LEU A 13 7.14 0.64 31.33
C LEU A 13 5.67 0.79 30.94
N ALA A 14 4.77 1.05 31.90
CA ALA A 14 3.36 1.32 31.63
C ALA A 14 3.18 2.67 30.93
N SER A 15 3.92 3.71 31.32
CA SER A 15 3.89 5.01 30.65
C SER A 15 4.51 4.95 29.26
N ALA A 16 5.60 4.19 29.07
CA ALA A 16 6.17 3.92 27.75
C ALA A 16 5.26 3.05 26.89
N ALA A 17 4.55 2.07 27.46
CA ALA A 17 3.56 1.26 26.75
C ALA A 17 2.29 2.07 26.45
N LEU A 18 1.89 3.01 27.30
CA LEU A 18 0.77 3.95 27.08
C LEU A 18 1.14 5.04 26.06
N ALA A 19 2.39 5.51 26.07
CA ALA A 19 2.91 6.47 25.10
C ALA A 19 3.26 5.80 23.76
N HIS A 20 3.61 4.51 23.75
CA HIS A 20 3.80 3.72 22.53
C HIS A 20 2.48 3.13 22.00
N ARG A 21 1.45 3.06 22.85
CA ARG A 21 0.01 3.07 22.46
C ARG A 21 -0.43 4.45 21.94
N SER A 22 0.52 5.26 21.45
CA SER A 22 0.28 6.53 20.76
C SER A 22 -0.78 6.29 19.69
N GLU A 23 -1.99 6.76 20.00
CA GLU A 23 -3.07 7.09 19.08
C GLU A 23 -2.97 6.32 17.76
N ASP A 24 -3.52 5.10 17.73
CA ASP A 24 -3.83 4.40 16.48
C ASP A 24 -4.63 5.39 15.63
N MET A 25 -3.91 6.06 14.75
CA MET A 25 -4.43 7.22 14.08
C MET A 25 -5.34 6.66 13.00
N ASN A 26 -6.62 6.55 13.33
CA ASN A 26 -7.62 6.04 12.42
C ASN A 26 -7.46 6.82 11.11
N THR A 27 -7.30 6.10 9.99
CA THR A 27 -7.15 6.65 8.64
C THR A 27 -8.16 7.75 8.35
N LEU A 28 -9.36 7.71 8.95
CA LEU A 28 -10.35 8.79 8.90
C LEU A 28 -9.83 10.12 9.46
N SER A 29 -9.23 10.12 10.65
CA SER A 29 -8.65 11.33 11.27
C SER A 29 -7.55 11.91 10.39
N GLU A 30 -6.69 11.05 9.84
CA GLU A 30 -5.66 11.46 8.88
C GLU A 30 -6.29 12.10 7.63
N CYS A 31 -7.37 11.53 7.09
CA CYS A 31 -8.10 12.14 5.98
C CYS A 31 -8.67 13.52 6.35
N LEU A 32 -9.28 13.65 7.54
CA LEU A 32 -9.88 14.91 7.99
C LEU A 32 -8.82 16.01 8.17
N TRP A 33 -7.62 15.66 8.63
CA TRP A 33 -6.50 16.62 8.72
C TRP A 33 -5.96 16.97 7.35
N ASN A 34 -5.78 15.99 6.47
CA ASN A 34 -5.42 16.25 5.07
C ASN A 34 -6.41 17.19 4.39
N LYS A 35 -7.71 17.03 4.68
CA LYS A 35 -8.75 17.93 4.20
C LYS A 35 -8.52 19.37 4.68
N GLU A 36 -8.30 19.55 5.98
CA GLU A 36 -8.12 20.87 6.59
C GLU A 36 -6.84 21.56 6.11
N PHE A 37 -5.73 20.82 6.09
CA PHE A 37 -4.40 21.39 5.87
C PHE A 37 -4.01 21.47 4.39
N ILE A 38 -4.33 20.44 3.60
CA ILE A 38 -3.74 20.25 2.27
C ILE A 38 -4.78 20.38 1.16
N THR A 39 -5.87 19.63 1.26
CA THR A 39 -6.84 19.45 0.17
C THR A 39 -8.27 19.62 0.69
N PRO A 40 -8.77 20.87 0.78
CA PRO A 40 -10.10 21.20 1.33
C PRO A 40 -11.28 20.49 0.66
N LYS A 41 -11.09 20.01 -0.57
CA LYS A 41 -12.10 19.27 -1.33
C LYS A 41 -12.15 17.78 -1.02
N ALA A 42 -11.30 17.26 -0.13
CA ALA A 42 -11.30 15.85 0.22
C ALA A 42 -12.63 15.41 0.84
N GLU A 43 -13.04 14.19 0.52
CA GLU A 43 -14.20 13.51 1.08
C GLU A 43 -13.69 12.35 1.93
N CYS A 44 -13.96 12.41 3.23
CA CYS A 44 -13.53 11.42 4.21
C CYS A 44 -14.75 10.64 4.69
N ASN A 45 -14.84 9.36 4.35
CA ASN A 45 -15.95 8.48 4.72
C ASN A 45 -15.43 7.08 5.07
N ASP A 46 -16.32 6.23 5.57
CA ASP A 46 -16.03 4.85 6.00
C ASP A 46 -15.87 3.84 4.85
N MET A 47 -16.24 4.18 3.61
CA MET A 47 -16.01 3.30 2.46
C MET A 47 -14.68 3.56 1.77
N PHE A 48 -14.28 4.82 1.68
CA PHE A 48 -13.05 5.27 1.03
C PHE A 48 -12.74 6.72 1.40
N HIS A 49 -11.50 7.14 1.18
CA HIS A 49 -11.13 8.55 1.17
C HIS A 49 -10.94 9.01 -0.27
N TYR A 50 -11.50 10.16 -0.62
CA TYR A 50 -11.43 10.71 -1.97
C TYR A 50 -10.80 12.08 -1.96
N TYR A 51 -9.70 12.20 -2.70
CA TYR A 51 -8.95 13.43 -2.90
C TYR A 51 -9.12 13.82 -4.37
N PRO A 52 -10.08 14.72 -4.67
CA PRO A 52 -10.40 15.05 -6.05
C PRO A 52 -9.25 15.81 -6.71
N HIS A 53 -9.26 15.76 -8.04
CA HIS A 53 -8.42 16.59 -8.88
C HIS A 53 -8.61 18.09 -8.62
N LYS A 54 -7.57 18.89 -8.91
CA LYS A 54 -7.61 20.35 -8.72
C LYS A 54 -8.39 21.05 -9.83
N SER A 55 -8.15 20.64 -11.07
CA SER A 55 -8.79 21.18 -12.27
C SER A 55 -8.70 20.19 -13.44
N GLY A 56 -9.36 20.51 -14.53
CA GLY A 56 -9.36 19.69 -15.74
C GLY A 56 -10.77 19.44 -16.23
N SER A 57 -11.03 19.78 -17.49
CA SER A 57 -12.25 19.34 -18.15
C SER A 57 -12.09 17.87 -18.52
N TYR A 58 -13.07 17.04 -18.17
CA TYR A 58 -13.16 15.66 -18.67
C TYR A 58 -13.10 15.66 -20.21
N LYS A 59 -12.08 15.00 -20.77
CA LYS A 59 -11.83 14.87 -22.21
C LYS A 59 -11.55 13.40 -22.49
N PRO A 60 -12.62 12.58 -22.53
CA PRO A 60 -12.48 11.15 -22.48
C PRO A 60 -11.60 10.65 -23.64
N SER A 61 -10.75 9.68 -23.33
CA SER A 61 -9.71 9.21 -24.24
C SER A 61 -10.25 8.15 -25.19
N THR A 62 -9.63 7.96 -26.35
CA THR A 62 -9.87 6.75 -27.15
C THR A 62 -9.20 5.52 -26.55
N SER A 63 -8.16 5.70 -25.74
CA SER A 63 -7.42 4.65 -25.06
C SER A 63 -7.19 5.00 -23.60
N VAL A 64 -7.29 4.02 -22.71
CA VAL A 64 -7.04 4.12 -21.28
C VAL A 64 -5.88 3.20 -20.94
N ARG A 65 -4.86 3.71 -20.25
CA ARG A 65 -3.74 2.92 -19.75
C ARG A 65 -3.98 2.60 -18.28
N LEU A 66 -4.06 1.31 -17.97
CA LEU A 66 -4.26 0.78 -16.63
C LEU A 66 -2.93 0.23 -16.11
N GLY A 67 -2.73 0.30 -14.80
CA GLY A 67 -1.55 -0.27 -14.18
C GLY A 67 -1.77 -0.68 -12.75
N SER A 68 -0.90 -1.57 -12.26
CA SER A 68 -0.80 -1.88 -10.84
C SER A 68 0.64 -1.72 -10.37
N PHE A 69 0.81 -1.14 -9.19
CA PHE A 69 2.12 -0.92 -8.60
C PHE A 69 2.08 -1.18 -7.10
N ASN A 70 2.80 -2.21 -6.66
CA ASN A 70 3.23 -2.29 -5.27
C ASN A 70 4.21 -1.14 -5.04
N ILE A 71 3.78 -0.07 -4.37
CA ILE A 71 4.60 1.13 -4.17
C ILE A 71 5.52 0.99 -2.95
N PHE A 72 5.64 -0.23 -2.39
CA PHE A 72 6.49 -0.68 -1.29
C PHE A 72 7.01 0.44 -0.40
N ARG A 73 6.50 0.47 0.84
CA ARG A 73 7.11 1.28 1.88
C ARG A 73 7.22 2.76 1.53
N LEU A 74 6.17 3.31 0.90
CA LEU A 74 6.13 4.71 0.43
C LEU A 74 6.50 5.73 1.52
N SER A 75 6.16 5.41 2.77
CA SER A 75 6.45 6.21 3.96
C SER A 75 7.68 5.76 4.74
N GLU A 76 8.30 4.60 4.43
CA GLU A 76 9.46 4.12 5.19
C GLU A 76 10.79 4.75 4.78
N THR A 77 10.87 5.35 3.61
CA THR A 77 12.12 5.94 3.16
C THR A 77 11.86 7.36 2.71
N LYS A 78 12.49 8.30 3.43
CA LYS A 78 12.51 9.71 3.00
C LYS A 78 13.26 9.89 1.69
N PHE A 79 14.09 8.91 1.30
CA PHE A 79 14.85 8.90 0.06
C PHE A 79 14.02 8.53 -1.16
N LYS A 80 12.77 8.08 -0.98
CA LYS A 80 11.89 7.79 -2.12
C LYS A 80 11.68 9.06 -2.95
N ARG A 81 12.02 9.01 -4.23
CA ARG A 81 11.93 10.16 -5.13
C ARG A 81 10.51 10.29 -5.67
N LEU A 82 9.64 10.96 -4.91
CA LEU A 82 8.23 11.12 -5.32
C LEU A 82 8.07 11.85 -6.63
N ASP A 83 8.98 12.76 -6.95
CA ASP A 83 9.01 13.44 -8.23
C ASP A 83 9.23 12.45 -9.38
N TRP A 84 10.06 11.43 -9.18
CA TRP A 84 10.32 10.37 -10.17
C TRP A 84 9.19 9.36 -10.22
N VAL A 85 8.68 8.96 -9.07
CA VAL A 85 7.48 8.10 -9.00
C VAL A 85 6.30 8.80 -9.66
N ALA A 86 6.07 10.09 -9.41
CA ALA A 86 5.00 10.87 -10.04
C ALA A 86 5.21 10.98 -11.55
N GLU A 87 6.43 11.25 -12.00
CA GLU A 87 6.75 11.26 -13.42
C GLU A 87 6.49 9.91 -14.08
N LEU A 88 6.94 8.83 -13.47
CA LEU A 88 6.66 7.49 -13.93
C LEU A 88 5.17 7.25 -14.10
N ILE A 89 4.41 7.63 -13.09
CA ILE A 89 2.96 7.43 -13.07
C ILE A 89 2.27 8.26 -14.15
N ASP A 90 2.68 9.53 -14.28
CA ASP A 90 2.17 10.45 -15.26
C ASP A 90 2.46 9.97 -16.69
N GLU A 91 3.70 9.58 -17.00
CA GLU A 91 4.05 9.15 -18.35
C GLU A 91 3.41 7.81 -18.73
N THR A 92 3.09 6.93 -17.77
CA THR A 92 2.73 5.53 -18.08
C THR A 92 1.23 5.24 -18.00
N TRP A 93 0.50 5.80 -17.02
CA TRP A 93 -0.88 5.37 -16.73
C TRP A 93 -1.91 6.51 -16.77
N ASP A 94 -3.17 6.11 -16.87
CA ASP A 94 -4.36 6.95 -16.67
C ASP A 94 -5.12 6.54 -15.40
N VAL A 95 -5.08 5.26 -15.03
CA VAL A 95 -5.47 4.73 -13.72
C VAL A 95 -4.38 3.79 -13.23
N LEU A 96 -3.88 4.03 -12.03
CA LEU A 96 -2.92 3.17 -11.35
C LEU A 96 -3.51 2.67 -10.04
N ALA A 97 -3.75 1.36 -9.97
CA ALA A 97 -3.99 0.62 -8.74
C ALA A 97 -2.69 0.54 -7.91
N VAL A 98 -2.74 0.90 -6.65
CA VAL A 98 -1.57 0.92 -5.76
C VAL A 98 -1.83 0.11 -4.51
N SER A 99 -0.84 -0.68 -4.11
CA SER A 99 -0.79 -1.46 -2.86
C SER A 99 0.44 -1.10 -2.03
N GLU A 100 0.46 -1.52 -0.77
CA GLU A 100 1.50 -1.18 0.22
C GLU A 100 1.66 0.33 0.47
N ILE A 101 0.57 1.09 0.36
CA ILE A 101 0.60 2.46 0.87
C ILE A 101 0.66 2.39 2.39
N GLN A 102 1.52 3.17 3.01
CA GLN A 102 1.61 3.24 4.46
C GLN A 102 1.23 4.62 4.98
N HIS A 103 0.71 4.64 6.20
CA HIS A 103 0.52 5.87 6.97
C HIS A 103 1.83 6.61 7.24
N ASN A 104 1.71 7.81 7.78
CA ASN A 104 2.85 8.52 8.33
C ASN A 104 3.57 7.67 9.40
N ARG A 105 4.90 7.73 9.38
CA ARG A 105 5.73 7.12 10.43
C ARG A 105 5.48 7.79 11.76
N ALA A 106 5.80 7.11 12.86
CA ALA A 106 5.67 7.61 14.23
C ALA A 106 6.12 9.07 14.41
N LEU A 107 7.29 9.46 13.86
CA LEU A 107 7.77 10.84 13.94
C LEU A 107 6.91 11.83 13.15
N SER A 108 6.64 11.55 11.87
CA SER A 108 5.78 12.39 11.01
C SER A 108 4.37 12.51 11.56
N LEU A 109 3.87 11.41 12.14
CA LEU A 109 2.62 11.33 12.86
C LEU A 109 2.64 12.23 14.11
N GLU A 110 3.68 12.14 14.95
CA GLU A 110 3.83 12.99 16.13
C GLU A 110 3.87 14.47 15.76
N LEU A 111 4.60 14.84 14.72
CA LEU A 111 4.66 16.22 14.22
C LEU A 111 3.28 16.71 13.76
N SER A 112 2.58 15.88 12.98
CA SER A 112 1.23 16.16 12.51
C SER A 112 0.24 16.32 13.68
N LEU A 113 0.33 15.45 14.67
CA LEU A 113 -0.50 15.48 15.88
C LEU A 113 -0.23 16.75 16.71
N ASN A 114 1.02 17.13 16.87
CA ASN A 114 1.39 18.35 17.61
C ASN A 114 0.89 19.60 16.88
N ALA A 115 1.00 19.66 15.55
CA ALA A 115 0.42 20.75 14.76
C ALA A 115 -1.10 20.84 14.92
N VAL A 116 -1.80 19.70 14.83
CA VAL A 116 -3.26 19.62 15.05
C VAL A 116 -3.64 20.05 16.47
N ARG A 117 -2.92 19.58 17.48
CA ARG A 117 -3.19 19.88 18.89
C ARG A 117 -2.96 21.36 19.19
N ALA A 118 -1.82 21.91 18.76
CA ALA A 118 -1.49 23.31 18.97
C ALA A 118 -2.48 24.25 18.27
N LEU A 119 -2.96 23.89 17.07
CA LEU A 119 -4.01 24.64 16.39
C LEU A 119 -5.32 24.62 17.18
N LYS A 120 -5.75 23.46 17.69
CA LYS A 120 -6.97 23.31 18.49
C LYS A 120 -6.91 24.06 19.81
N GLU A 121 -5.73 24.16 20.40
CA GLU A 121 -5.46 24.91 21.63
C GLU A 121 -5.24 26.41 21.38
N GLU A 122 -5.41 26.88 20.14
CA GLU A 122 -5.19 28.27 19.71
C GLU A 122 -3.76 28.77 20.00
N LYS A 123 -2.79 27.86 20.15
CA LYS A 123 -1.38 28.18 20.38
C LYS A 123 -0.68 28.64 19.10
N ILE A 124 -1.18 28.21 17.94
CA ILE A 124 -0.71 28.60 16.61
C ILE A 124 -1.90 28.92 15.71
N ASP A 125 -1.66 29.68 14.64
CA ASP A 125 -2.66 29.90 13.61
C ASP A 125 -2.70 28.77 12.56
N LEU A 126 -3.76 28.74 11.75
CA LEU A 126 -3.94 27.74 10.69
C LEU A 126 -2.80 27.77 9.66
N LYS A 127 -2.21 28.94 9.42
CA LYS A 127 -1.10 29.09 8.46
C LYS A 127 0.14 28.34 8.97
N THR A 128 0.51 28.56 10.22
CA THR A 128 1.62 27.89 10.90
C THR A 128 1.37 26.39 11.02
N ALA A 129 0.13 26.00 11.34
CA ALA A 129 -0.26 24.58 11.36
C ALA A 129 -0.06 23.92 9.99
N LYS A 130 -0.44 24.59 8.89
CA LYS A 130 -0.20 24.10 7.52
C LYS A 130 1.27 23.99 7.15
N GLU A 131 2.10 24.91 7.63
CA GLU A 131 3.54 24.91 7.39
C GLU A 131 4.28 23.83 8.19
N THR A 132 3.66 23.29 9.25
CA THR A 132 4.25 22.30 10.16
C THR A 132 3.63 20.91 10.04
N TYR A 133 2.45 20.80 9.43
CA TYR A 133 1.79 19.52 9.18
C TYR A 133 2.57 18.72 8.15
N ASP A 134 3.02 17.52 8.56
CA ASP A 134 3.78 16.61 7.71
C ASP A 134 2.81 15.69 6.95
N ALA A 135 2.60 16.01 5.67
CA ALA A 135 1.64 15.30 4.83
C ALA A 135 2.01 13.81 4.71
N PRO A 136 1.04 12.88 4.74
CA PRO A 136 1.30 11.50 4.35
C PRO A 136 1.90 11.42 2.96
N ARG A 137 2.88 10.53 2.78
CA ARG A 137 3.66 10.45 1.53
C ARG A 137 2.84 10.10 0.29
N TYR A 138 1.71 9.44 0.45
CA TYR A 138 0.75 9.23 -0.64
C TYR A 138 0.02 10.52 -1.05
N ILE A 139 -0.17 11.48 -0.13
CA ILE A 139 -0.67 12.83 -0.43
C ILE A 139 0.43 13.65 -1.09
N GLU A 140 1.67 13.59 -0.59
CA GLU A 140 2.80 14.24 -1.26
C GLU A 140 2.95 13.76 -2.71
N LEU A 141 2.82 12.45 -2.94
CA LEU A 141 2.85 11.87 -4.28
C LEU A 141 1.70 12.40 -5.15
N LEU A 142 0.48 12.49 -4.60
CA LEU A 142 -0.65 13.12 -5.29
C LEU A 142 -0.32 14.58 -5.66
N LEU A 143 0.32 15.33 -4.78
CA LEU A 143 0.69 16.72 -5.03
C LEU A 143 1.74 16.83 -6.14
N GLU A 144 2.76 15.96 -6.17
CA GLU A 144 3.73 15.90 -7.28
C GLU A 144 3.05 15.56 -8.62
N LEU A 145 2.13 14.58 -8.62
CA LEU A 145 1.31 14.26 -9.78
C LEU A 145 0.50 15.47 -10.26
N GLN A 146 -0.13 16.19 -9.32
CA GLN A 146 -0.93 17.38 -9.63
C GLN A 146 -0.11 18.58 -10.12
N LYS A 147 1.19 18.66 -9.80
CA LYS A 147 2.10 19.65 -10.39
C LYS A 147 2.31 19.37 -11.88
N ARG A 148 2.41 18.10 -12.27
CA ARG A 148 2.57 17.67 -13.67
C ARG A 148 1.25 17.78 -14.45
N ASP A 149 0.17 17.28 -13.85
CA ASP A 149 -1.18 17.39 -14.41
C ASP A 149 -2.22 17.56 -13.28
N PRO A 150 -2.89 18.73 -13.19
CA PRO A 150 -3.83 19.01 -12.12
C PRO A 150 -5.11 18.14 -12.15
N SER A 151 -5.29 17.32 -13.19
CA SER A 151 -6.38 16.35 -13.30
C SER A 151 -6.14 15.07 -12.51
N TRP A 152 -4.96 14.85 -11.92
CA TRP A 152 -4.73 13.70 -11.03
C TRP A 152 -5.55 13.80 -9.73
N GLY A 153 -6.22 12.71 -9.38
CA GLY A 153 -6.93 12.50 -8.12
C GLY A 153 -6.54 11.16 -7.48
N LEU A 154 -6.97 10.97 -6.23
CA LEU A 154 -6.72 9.75 -5.46
C LEU A 154 -8.02 9.23 -4.82
N ILE A 155 -8.26 7.93 -4.95
CA ILE A 155 -9.21 7.17 -4.13
C ILE A 155 -8.37 6.26 -3.24
N LEU A 156 -8.64 6.23 -1.94
CA LEU A 156 -7.87 5.46 -0.96
C LEU A 156 -8.80 4.63 -0.09
N ALA A 157 -8.35 3.46 0.33
CA ALA A 157 -9.06 2.64 1.30
C ALA A 157 -9.31 3.43 2.61
N PRO A 158 -10.44 3.15 3.29
CA PRO A 158 -10.84 3.88 4.49
C PRO A 158 -10.05 3.45 5.73
N SER A 159 -9.31 2.34 5.65
CA SER A 159 -8.53 1.79 6.76
C SER A 159 -7.31 1.05 6.25
N ALA A 160 -6.21 1.19 6.97
CA ALA A 160 -5.03 0.32 6.83
C ALA A 160 -5.33 -1.10 7.32
N GLN A 161 -4.63 -2.09 6.76
CA GLN A 161 -4.88 -3.50 7.03
C GLN A 161 -3.60 -4.32 7.15
N GLY A 162 -3.69 -5.39 7.93
CA GLY A 162 -2.58 -6.27 8.26
C GLY A 162 -1.64 -5.72 9.31
N SER A 163 -0.63 -6.53 9.68
CA SER A 163 0.42 -6.18 10.64
C SER A 163 1.19 -4.92 10.28
N ASP A 164 1.35 -4.67 8.98
CA ASP A 164 2.17 -3.59 8.45
C ASP A 164 1.34 -2.33 8.14
N SER A 165 0.05 -2.34 8.50
CA SER A 165 -0.88 -1.21 8.31
C SER A 165 -0.88 -0.67 6.88
N GLU A 166 -1.10 -1.56 5.92
CA GLU A 166 -1.09 -1.22 4.50
C GLU A 166 -2.45 -0.73 4.00
N LEU A 167 -2.41 0.26 3.13
CA LEU A 167 -3.53 0.85 2.43
C LEU A 167 -3.48 0.50 0.94
N PHE A 168 -4.67 0.53 0.35
CA PHE A 168 -4.89 0.36 -1.07
C PHE A 168 -5.46 1.63 -1.68
N GLY A 169 -5.21 1.89 -2.95
CA GLY A 169 -5.79 3.06 -3.60
C GLY A 169 -5.68 3.07 -5.11
N TYR A 170 -6.14 4.17 -5.68
CA TYR A 170 -6.12 4.46 -7.11
C TYR A 170 -5.69 5.90 -7.34
N PHE A 171 -4.55 6.08 -7.99
CA PHE A 171 -4.26 7.35 -8.65
C PHE A 171 -4.96 7.33 -10.01
N TYR A 172 -5.74 8.36 -10.32
CA TYR A 172 -6.46 8.42 -11.58
C TYR A 172 -6.39 9.81 -12.19
N ARG A 173 -6.39 9.88 -13.51
CA ARG A 173 -6.27 11.10 -14.30
C ARG A 173 -7.64 11.54 -14.80
N TYR A 174 -8.29 12.46 -14.08
CA TYR A 174 -9.67 12.89 -14.33
C TYR A 174 -9.93 13.33 -15.77
N LYS A 175 -8.95 13.92 -16.47
CA LYS A 175 -9.15 14.33 -17.88
C LYS A 175 -9.41 13.13 -18.81
N LYS A 176 -9.02 11.91 -18.42
CA LYS A 176 -9.09 10.68 -19.24
C LYS A 176 -10.18 9.72 -18.77
N VAL A 177 -10.33 9.60 -17.46
CA VAL A 177 -11.22 8.65 -16.77
C VAL A 177 -11.91 9.40 -15.63
N LYS A 178 -13.19 9.12 -15.38
CA LYS A 178 -13.88 9.69 -14.21
C LYS A 178 -14.30 8.55 -13.27
N PRO A 179 -14.17 8.72 -11.94
CA PRO A 179 -14.79 7.80 -11.01
C PRO A 179 -16.32 7.94 -11.11
N VAL A 180 -17.01 6.82 -11.12
CA VAL A 180 -18.48 6.75 -11.18
C VAL A 180 -19.00 5.86 -10.07
N GLU A 181 -20.27 6.00 -9.75
CA GLU A 181 -20.89 5.25 -8.66
C GLU A 181 -20.96 3.76 -9.01
N SER A 182 -20.51 2.91 -8.10
CA SER A 182 -20.63 1.45 -8.19
C SER A 182 -21.93 1.02 -7.54
N ALA A 183 -22.76 0.29 -8.30
CA ALA A 183 -23.97 -0.32 -7.78
C ALA A 183 -23.63 -1.36 -6.69
N TYR A 184 -22.55 -2.13 -6.90
CA TYR A 184 -22.04 -3.07 -5.91
C TYR A 184 -21.69 -2.36 -4.58
N CYS A 185 -20.94 -1.26 -4.63
CA CYS A 185 -20.55 -0.55 -3.40
C CYS A 185 -21.75 0.13 -2.72
N ALA A 186 -22.66 0.74 -3.49
CA ALA A 186 -23.86 1.35 -2.94
C ALA A 186 -24.73 0.34 -2.18
N GLU A 187 -24.95 -0.85 -2.75
CA GLU A 187 -25.76 -1.89 -2.12
C GLU A 187 -25.07 -2.55 -0.93
N ASN A 188 -23.76 -2.80 -1.03
CA ASN A 188 -23.03 -3.51 0.02
C ASN A 188 -22.60 -2.60 1.17
N TYR A 189 -22.76 -1.28 1.07
CA TYR A 189 -22.37 -0.34 2.11
C TYR A 189 -22.95 -0.69 3.50
N GLY A 190 -24.24 -1.01 3.58
CA GLY A 190 -24.88 -1.41 4.84
C GLY A 190 -24.26 -2.66 5.46
N LYS A 191 -23.91 -3.65 4.61
CA LYS A 191 -23.25 -4.90 5.06
C LYS A 191 -21.81 -4.65 5.47
N LEU A 192 -21.09 -3.78 4.75
CA LEU A 192 -19.73 -3.39 5.08
C LEU A 192 -19.64 -2.68 6.43
N LYS A 193 -20.68 -1.91 6.79
CA LYS A 193 -20.79 -1.26 8.11
C LYS A 193 -20.94 -2.27 9.26
N ASP A 194 -21.62 -3.39 9.02
CA ASP A 194 -21.82 -4.46 10.01
C ASP A 194 -20.61 -5.41 10.10
N ILE A 195 -19.75 -5.42 9.08
CA ILE A 195 -18.46 -6.08 9.17
C ILE A 195 -17.66 -5.34 10.25
N LYS A 196 -17.12 -6.09 11.22
CA LYS A 196 -16.23 -5.68 12.32
C LYS A 196 -14.98 -4.87 11.90
N LEU A 197 -14.90 -4.36 10.68
CA LEU A 197 -14.00 -3.29 10.24
C LEU A 197 -14.09 -2.06 11.15
N LEU A 198 -15.27 -1.77 11.70
CA LEU A 198 -15.45 -0.74 12.74
C LEU A 198 -15.03 -1.20 14.15
N ASN A 199 -14.86 -2.50 14.39
CA ASN A 199 -14.52 -3.08 15.69
C ASN A 199 -13.02 -3.35 15.87
N TRP A 200 -12.15 -2.96 14.93
CA TRP A 200 -10.72 -2.85 15.25
C TRP A 200 -10.50 -1.84 16.40
N LEU A 201 -11.39 -0.83 16.49
CA LEU A 201 -11.54 0.09 17.62
C LEU A 201 -12.03 -0.56 18.93
N ASP A 202 -12.67 -1.74 18.85
CA ASP A 202 -13.27 -2.47 19.97
C ASP A 202 -12.40 -3.64 20.46
N SER A 203 -11.27 -3.94 19.81
CA SER A 203 -10.37 -4.97 20.36
C SER A 203 -9.71 -4.42 21.63
N GLU A 204 -9.86 -5.14 22.74
CA GLU A 204 -9.26 -4.77 24.04
C GLU A 204 -7.72 -4.63 23.93
N ASP A 205 -7.12 -5.24 22.91
CA ASP A 205 -5.69 -5.17 22.58
C ASP A 205 -5.30 -3.86 21.85
N ALA A 206 -6.20 -3.24 21.06
CA ALA A 206 -6.00 -1.95 20.39
C ALA A 206 -6.31 -0.74 21.30
N GLY A 207 -6.30 -0.93 22.62
CA GLY A 207 -6.36 0.19 23.57
C GLY A 207 -7.74 0.81 23.77
N GLY A 208 -8.82 0.13 23.38
CA GLY A 208 -10.17 0.41 23.86
C GLY A 208 -10.65 1.84 23.65
N PHE A 209 -11.09 2.17 22.43
CA PHE A 209 -12.06 3.25 22.25
C PHE A 209 -13.39 2.79 22.86
N SER A 210 -13.54 2.97 24.17
CA SER A 210 -14.81 2.75 24.86
C SER A 210 -15.88 3.60 24.18
N ARG A 211 -17.05 3.00 23.84
CA ARG A 211 -18.27 3.72 23.39
C ARG A 211 -18.66 4.93 24.25
N ARG A 212 -18.06 5.13 25.43
CA ARG A 212 -18.20 6.37 26.22
C ARG A 212 -17.68 7.63 25.51
N ASP A 213 -16.85 7.51 24.47
CA ASP A 213 -16.38 8.63 23.65
C ASP A 213 -17.35 9.05 22.53
N GLU A 214 -18.58 8.52 22.47
CA GLU A 214 -19.67 9.09 21.66
C GLU A 214 -19.98 10.57 22.01
N LYS A 215 -19.52 11.04 23.18
CA LYS A 215 -19.59 12.44 23.59
C LYS A 215 -18.40 13.29 23.12
N ASN A 216 -17.37 12.70 22.52
CA ASN A 216 -16.27 13.46 21.94
C ASN A 216 -16.79 14.13 20.66
N PRO A 217 -16.94 15.47 20.62
CA PRO A 217 -17.50 16.18 19.47
C PRO A 217 -16.64 16.05 18.19
N LEU A 218 -15.45 15.44 18.29
CA LEU A 218 -14.58 15.12 17.17
C LEU A 218 -14.98 13.83 16.44
N ILE A 219 -15.70 12.91 17.08
CA ILE A 219 -16.22 11.69 16.45
C ILE A 219 -17.59 12.05 15.88
N ARG A 220 -17.60 12.77 14.75
CA ARG A 220 -18.83 12.93 13.98
C ARG A 220 -19.24 11.54 13.47
N PRO A 221 -20.54 11.18 13.51
CA PRO A 221 -20.99 9.94 12.89
C PRO A 221 -20.49 9.91 11.45
N TYR A 222 -19.94 8.77 11.03
CA TYR A 222 -19.43 8.57 9.68
C TYR A 222 -20.43 9.13 8.66
N GLN A 223 -19.95 10.06 7.84
CA GLN A 223 -20.78 10.64 6.80
C GLN A 223 -20.84 9.64 5.66
N GLN A 224 -22.05 9.17 5.35
CA GLN A 224 -22.25 8.39 4.13
C GLN A 224 -21.73 9.22 2.96
N PRO A 225 -20.91 8.62 2.07
CA PRO A 225 -20.45 9.35 0.90
C PRO A 225 -21.64 9.74 0.04
N LYS A 226 -21.51 10.87 -0.65
CA LYS A 226 -22.56 11.31 -1.59
C LYS A 226 -22.72 10.35 -2.77
N LYS A 227 -21.66 9.63 -3.11
CA LYS A 227 -21.57 8.66 -4.21
C LYS A 227 -20.63 7.53 -3.81
N ALA A 228 -21.03 6.29 -4.03
CA ALA A 228 -20.22 5.12 -3.70
C ALA A 228 -19.23 4.79 -4.84
N TYR A 229 -18.16 5.59 -5.02
CA TYR A 229 -17.18 5.36 -6.10
C TYR A 229 -16.34 4.11 -5.89
N ALA A 230 -16.10 3.75 -4.63
CA ALA A 230 -15.22 2.67 -4.22
C ALA A 230 -15.69 2.08 -2.89
N CYS A 231 -15.21 0.88 -2.59
CA CYS A 231 -15.41 0.22 -1.32
C CYS A 231 -14.43 -0.94 -1.17
N GLN A 232 -14.15 -1.36 0.06
CA GLN A 232 -13.52 -2.66 0.29
C GLN A 232 -14.48 -3.79 -0.08
N LEU A 233 -13.96 -4.92 -0.56
CA LEU A 233 -14.80 -6.05 -0.96
C LEU A 233 -15.55 -6.64 0.24
N ALA A 234 -16.84 -6.92 0.04
CA ALA A 234 -17.66 -7.63 1.02
C ALA A 234 -17.36 -9.13 0.96
N LEU A 235 -16.31 -9.56 1.67
CA LEU A 235 -15.91 -10.96 1.75
C LEU A 235 -16.89 -11.75 2.63
N LYS A 236 -17.36 -12.90 2.13
CA LYS A 236 -18.26 -13.83 2.84
C LYS A 236 -17.44 -14.94 3.53
N GLY A 237 -17.98 -15.52 4.61
CA GLY A 237 -17.42 -16.71 5.25
C GLY A 237 -16.66 -16.48 6.55
N VAL A 238 -16.41 -17.56 7.28
CA VAL A 238 -15.69 -17.57 8.58
C VAL A 238 -14.20 -17.22 8.44
N TRP A 239 -13.69 -17.28 7.22
CA TRP A 239 -12.28 -17.10 6.92
C TRP A 239 -11.85 -15.63 6.81
N ARG A 240 -12.77 -14.66 6.95
CA ARG A 240 -12.45 -13.23 6.99
C ARG A 240 -11.32 -12.92 7.98
N ASP A 241 -11.32 -13.60 9.13
CA ASP A 241 -10.33 -13.37 10.18
C ASP A 241 -8.93 -13.91 9.81
N TYR A 242 -8.81 -14.65 8.69
CA TYR A 242 -7.55 -15.12 8.11
C TYR A 242 -7.02 -14.19 7.02
N PHE A 243 -7.87 -13.38 6.40
CA PHE A 243 -7.44 -12.33 5.49
C PHE A 243 -6.63 -11.31 6.27
N ASN A 244 -5.42 -11.02 5.79
CA ASN A 244 -4.67 -9.91 6.34
C ASN A 244 -5.13 -8.58 5.74
N LYS A 245 -5.55 -8.62 4.47
CA LYS A 245 -5.80 -7.46 3.62
C LYS A 245 -7.05 -7.73 2.78
N ILE A 246 -7.98 -6.80 2.82
CA ILE A 246 -9.24 -6.78 2.09
C ILE A 246 -9.01 -5.92 0.83
N PRO A 247 -9.19 -6.48 -0.37
CA PRO A 247 -9.04 -5.72 -1.60
C PRO A 247 -9.98 -4.52 -1.66
N LEU A 248 -9.55 -3.48 -2.39
CA LEU A 248 -10.35 -2.29 -2.67
C LEU A 248 -10.87 -2.37 -4.10
N THR A 249 -12.16 -2.12 -4.33
CA THR A 249 -12.72 -1.94 -5.67
C THR A 249 -13.13 -0.49 -5.91
N ALA A 250 -12.97 0.00 -7.14
CA ALA A 250 -13.46 1.30 -7.59
C ALA A 250 -13.98 1.23 -9.03
N ARG A 251 -15.00 2.02 -9.37
CA ARG A 251 -15.58 2.06 -10.72
C ARG A 251 -15.17 3.32 -11.49
N PHE A 252 -14.80 3.14 -12.75
CA PHE A 252 -14.34 4.21 -13.64
C PHE A 252 -15.06 4.19 -15.00
N GLU A 253 -15.16 5.36 -15.63
CA GLU A 253 -15.74 5.55 -16.96
C GLU A 253 -14.82 6.35 -17.91
N SER A 254 -14.61 5.85 -19.12
CA SER A 254 -13.99 6.55 -20.25
C SER A 254 -14.74 6.27 -21.56
N LYS A 255 -15.51 7.27 -22.05
CA LYS A 255 -16.42 7.10 -23.20
C LYS A 255 -17.38 5.92 -23.00
N ASN A 256 -17.21 4.86 -23.79
CA ASN A 256 -18.03 3.66 -23.78
C ASN A 256 -17.37 2.51 -23.00
N PHE A 257 -16.26 2.77 -22.32
CA PHE A 257 -15.57 1.80 -21.48
C PHE A 257 -15.80 2.13 -20.02
N ASN A 258 -16.56 1.28 -19.35
CA ASN A 258 -16.90 1.39 -17.93
C ASN A 258 -16.40 0.14 -17.24
N PHE A 259 -15.58 0.26 -16.22
CA PHE A 259 -14.98 -0.91 -15.59
C PHE A 259 -14.89 -0.76 -14.08
N ASN A 260 -14.99 -1.89 -13.41
CA ASN A 260 -14.63 -2.03 -12.00
C ASN A 260 -13.19 -2.50 -11.93
N TYR A 261 -12.39 -1.79 -11.15
CA TYR A 261 -11.00 -2.12 -10.92
C TYR A 261 -10.87 -2.56 -9.46
N ILE A 262 -10.37 -3.79 -9.25
CA ILE A 262 -10.05 -4.38 -7.95
C ILE A 262 -8.52 -4.40 -7.81
N THR A 263 -8.03 -3.80 -6.72
CA THR A 263 -6.62 -3.84 -6.33
C THR A 263 -6.44 -4.71 -5.10
N LEU A 264 -5.38 -5.51 -5.09
CA LEU A 264 -5.07 -6.40 -3.97
C LEU A 264 -3.56 -6.51 -3.73
N HIS A 265 -3.22 -7.04 -2.56
CA HIS A 265 -1.88 -7.49 -2.23
C HIS A 265 -2.05 -8.68 -1.30
N LEU A 266 -1.77 -9.88 -1.80
CA LEU A 266 -1.99 -11.12 -1.06
C LEU A 266 -0.87 -11.33 -0.05
N LYS A 267 -1.19 -12.03 1.03
CA LYS A 267 -0.28 -12.18 2.16
C LYS A 267 0.99 -12.95 1.79
N PHE A 268 2.15 -12.34 2.04
CA PHE A 268 3.41 -13.07 1.94
C PHE A 268 3.57 -14.14 3.05
N ARG A 269 3.13 -13.86 4.29
CA ARG A 269 3.24 -14.76 5.45
C ARG A 269 2.00 -14.74 6.35
N ALA A 270 1.36 -15.89 6.59
CA ALA A 270 0.34 -16.12 7.64
C ALA A 270 0.82 -15.71 9.05
N ASN A 271 -0.14 -15.34 9.92
CA ASN A 271 0.12 -14.78 11.24
C ASN A 271 0.82 -15.80 12.16
N GLU A 272 1.74 -15.37 13.02
CA GLU A 272 2.50 -16.27 13.90
C GLU A 272 1.61 -16.91 14.99
N THR A 273 0.57 -16.21 15.42
CA THR A 273 -0.46 -16.72 16.34
C THR A 273 -1.20 -17.95 15.78
N SER A 274 -1.25 -18.10 14.46
CA SER A 274 -1.76 -19.30 13.81
C SER A 274 -0.86 -20.51 14.08
N GLN A 275 0.46 -20.34 14.21
CA GLN A 275 1.46 -21.43 14.19
C GLN A 275 1.44 -22.32 15.43
N GLY A 276 1.04 -21.80 16.60
CA GLY A 276 0.97 -22.56 17.86
C GLY A 276 -0.28 -23.44 18.00
N LYS A 277 -1.39 -23.06 17.37
CA LYS A 277 -2.66 -23.83 17.35
C LYS A 277 -2.80 -24.73 16.10
N CYS A 278 -1.80 -24.73 15.22
CA CYS A 278 -1.91 -25.09 13.80
C CYS A 278 -1.79 -26.58 13.42
N LYS A 279 -2.30 -27.53 14.20
CA LYS A 279 -2.28 -28.94 13.74
C LYS A 279 -3.63 -29.41 13.24
N THR A 280 -4.64 -29.48 14.09
CA THR A 280 -5.97 -29.98 13.70
C THR A 280 -6.86 -28.88 13.11
N GLU A 281 -6.85 -27.68 13.69
CA GLU A 281 -7.66 -26.55 13.20
C GLU A 281 -7.19 -26.09 11.81
N CYS A 282 -5.88 -26.12 11.52
CA CYS A 282 -5.34 -25.73 10.22
C CYS A 282 -5.61 -26.76 9.11
N GLN A 283 -5.63 -28.06 9.42
CA GLN A 283 -5.99 -29.09 8.44
C GLN A 283 -7.44 -28.98 8.02
N LYS A 284 -8.35 -28.89 9.01
CA LYS A 284 -9.77 -28.66 8.73
C LYS A 284 -10.00 -27.34 8.02
N ALA A 285 -9.31 -26.27 8.43
CA ALA A 285 -9.39 -24.99 7.76
C ALA A 285 -8.93 -25.04 6.32
N ALA A 286 -7.79 -25.68 6.06
CA ALA A 286 -7.29 -25.87 4.71
C ALA A 286 -8.22 -26.76 3.87
N GLU A 287 -8.79 -27.81 4.46
CA GLU A 287 -9.81 -28.65 3.81
C GLU A 287 -11.05 -27.83 3.45
N ASP A 288 -11.61 -27.09 4.40
CA ASP A 288 -12.76 -26.21 4.20
C ASP A 288 -12.46 -25.14 3.14
N MET A 289 -11.28 -24.51 3.19
CA MET A 289 -10.81 -23.54 2.17
C MET A 289 -10.68 -24.20 0.80
N MET A 290 -10.07 -25.38 0.70
CA MET A 290 -9.91 -26.10 -0.57
C MET A 290 -11.25 -26.56 -1.14
N ASN A 291 -12.16 -27.07 -0.30
CA ASN A 291 -13.54 -27.36 -0.67
C ASN A 291 -14.25 -26.11 -1.16
N GLU A 292 -14.12 -24.99 -0.44
CA GLU A 292 -14.65 -23.71 -0.85
C GLU A 292 -14.05 -23.27 -2.18
N MET A 293 -12.76 -23.48 -2.46
CA MET A 293 -12.12 -23.17 -3.74
C MET A 293 -12.53 -24.11 -4.89
N GLY A 294 -13.29 -25.17 -4.61
CA GLY A 294 -13.67 -26.19 -5.59
C GLY A 294 -12.54 -27.15 -5.93
N ALA A 295 -11.58 -27.36 -5.01
CA ALA A 295 -10.55 -28.38 -5.16
C ALA A 295 -11.17 -29.79 -5.22
N SER A 296 -10.57 -30.66 -6.03
CA SER A 296 -10.97 -32.08 -6.06
C SER A 296 -10.59 -32.79 -4.76
N GLU A 297 -11.32 -33.85 -4.40
CA GLU A 297 -10.96 -34.73 -3.27
C GLU A 297 -9.51 -35.22 -3.37
N GLU A 298 -9.04 -35.52 -4.59
CA GLU A 298 -7.64 -35.90 -4.85
C GLU A 298 -6.66 -34.78 -4.47
N THR A 299 -6.95 -33.54 -4.84
CA THR A 299 -6.11 -32.37 -4.52
C THR A 299 -6.09 -32.12 -3.01
N ILE A 300 -7.26 -32.19 -2.37
CA ILE A 300 -7.39 -32.06 -0.91
C ILE A 300 -6.56 -33.13 -0.20
N ARG A 301 -6.70 -34.39 -0.64
CA ARG A 301 -5.97 -35.51 -0.08
C ARG A 301 -4.46 -35.36 -0.27
N GLU A 302 -3.99 -34.98 -1.46
CA GLU A 302 -2.56 -34.74 -1.74
C GLU A 302 -1.95 -33.71 -0.77
N VAL A 303 -2.67 -32.61 -0.52
CA VAL A 303 -2.24 -31.56 0.41
C VAL A 303 -2.27 -32.03 1.86
N LEU A 304 -3.30 -32.78 2.26
CA LEU A 304 -3.49 -33.19 3.66
C LEU A 304 -2.64 -34.40 4.08
N GLU A 305 -2.39 -35.36 3.19
CA GLU A 305 -1.62 -36.58 3.46
C GLU A 305 -0.15 -36.30 3.79
N GLY A 306 0.43 -35.25 3.17
CA GLY A 306 1.80 -34.79 3.47
C GLY A 306 1.94 -34.06 4.82
N GLY A 307 0.82 -33.72 5.46
CA GLY A 307 0.78 -32.79 6.58
C GLY A 307 1.01 -31.35 6.14
N ILE A 308 0.17 -30.43 6.61
CA ILE A 308 0.31 -29.02 6.26
C ILE A 308 1.40 -28.40 7.13
N SER A 309 2.57 -28.16 6.52
CA SER A 309 3.61 -27.36 7.17
C SER A 309 3.13 -25.92 7.37
N SER A 310 3.77 -25.17 8.27
CA SER A 310 3.46 -23.74 8.43
C SER A 310 3.74 -22.96 7.14
N GLY A 311 4.72 -23.37 6.33
CA GLY A 311 4.96 -22.80 5.01
C GLY A 311 3.83 -23.09 4.01
N GLU A 312 3.27 -24.29 4.07
CA GLU A 312 2.19 -24.71 3.19
C GLU A 312 0.87 -24.02 3.52
N ALA A 313 0.52 -23.91 4.80
CA ALA A 313 -0.63 -23.13 5.24
C ALA A 313 -0.55 -21.67 4.77
N LYS A 314 0.65 -21.07 4.81
CA LYS A 314 0.88 -19.70 4.30
C LYS A 314 0.57 -19.60 2.82
N TYR A 315 0.93 -20.62 2.05
CA TYR A 315 0.71 -20.65 0.62
C TYR A 315 -0.77 -20.82 0.26
N LEU A 316 -1.47 -21.76 0.93
CA LEU A 316 -2.90 -21.98 0.75
C LEU A 316 -3.74 -20.74 1.08
N ALA A 317 -3.30 -19.93 2.05
CA ALA A 317 -3.95 -18.66 2.35
C ALA A 317 -3.98 -17.73 1.13
N ARG A 318 -2.91 -17.68 0.33
CA ARG A 318 -2.87 -16.84 -0.89
C ARG A 318 -3.90 -17.29 -1.91
N PHE A 319 -4.02 -18.59 -2.18
CA PHE A 319 -5.03 -19.12 -3.09
C PHE A 319 -6.46 -18.79 -2.65
N PHE A 320 -6.69 -18.86 -1.34
CA PHE A 320 -7.99 -18.53 -0.80
C PHE A 320 -8.30 -17.03 -0.85
N GLU A 321 -7.31 -16.18 -0.56
CA GLU A 321 -7.47 -14.73 -0.69
C GLU A 321 -7.76 -14.35 -2.15
N ALA A 322 -7.03 -14.95 -3.09
CA ALA A 322 -7.26 -14.81 -4.53
C ALA A 322 -8.65 -15.30 -4.94
N THR A 323 -9.08 -16.49 -4.48
CA THR A 323 -10.41 -17.04 -4.77
C THR A 323 -11.51 -16.10 -4.32
N SER A 324 -11.37 -15.50 -3.15
CA SER A 324 -12.39 -14.59 -2.63
C SER A 324 -12.45 -13.27 -3.40
N ALA A 325 -11.29 -12.75 -3.84
CA ALA A 325 -11.24 -11.60 -4.74
C ALA A 325 -11.89 -11.91 -6.10
N VAL A 326 -11.58 -13.06 -6.69
CA VAL A 326 -12.14 -13.49 -7.99
C VAL A 326 -13.64 -13.74 -7.90
N ARG A 327 -14.13 -14.32 -6.79
CA ARG A 327 -15.58 -14.48 -6.55
C ARG A 327 -16.29 -13.16 -6.35
N ALA A 328 -15.69 -12.24 -5.60
CA ALA A 328 -16.22 -10.91 -5.46
C ALA A 328 -16.26 -10.17 -6.81
N ALA A 329 -15.28 -10.39 -7.69
CA ALA A 329 -15.30 -9.89 -9.07
C ALA A 329 -16.48 -10.48 -9.87
N ALA A 330 -16.73 -11.79 -9.73
CA ALA A 330 -17.88 -12.44 -10.36
C ALA A 330 -19.22 -11.91 -9.82
N ASP A 331 -19.31 -11.66 -8.50
CA ASP A 331 -20.46 -10.99 -7.89
C ASP A 331 -20.61 -9.58 -8.50
N ILE A 332 -19.57 -8.74 -8.50
CA ILE A 332 -19.59 -7.37 -9.07
C ILE A 332 -20.09 -7.38 -10.52
N ALA A 333 -19.62 -8.31 -11.35
CA ALA A 333 -20.05 -8.45 -12.74
C ALA A 333 -21.55 -8.79 -12.90
N GLN A 334 -22.23 -9.25 -11.85
CA GLN A 334 -23.69 -9.46 -11.84
C GLN A 334 -24.47 -8.20 -11.40
N TRP A 335 -23.86 -7.35 -10.57
CA TRP A 335 -24.49 -6.12 -10.07
C TRP A 335 -24.36 -4.95 -11.05
N GLU A 336 -23.28 -4.92 -11.82
CA GLU A 336 -22.94 -3.82 -12.69
C GLU A 336 -23.48 -4.05 -14.11
N GLU A 337 -23.94 -2.97 -14.74
CA GLU A 337 -24.45 -3.01 -16.12
C GLU A 337 -23.34 -3.40 -17.11
N ASP A 338 -22.18 -2.78 -16.92
CA ASP A 338 -20.96 -3.04 -17.66
C ASP A 338 -20.16 -4.08 -16.87
N LYS A 339 -20.16 -5.31 -17.37
CA LYS A 339 -19.62 -6.51 -16.68
C LYS A 339 -18.08 -6.54 -16.64
N ASP A 340 -17.44 -5.43 -16.96
CA ASP A 340 -15.99 -5.30 -17.07
C ASP A 340 -15.43 -5.20 -15.65
N VAL A 341 -14.79 -6.27 -15.21
CA VAL A 341 -14.11 -6.35 -13.91
C VAL A 341 -12.67 -6.75 -14.14
N ILE A 342 -11.77 -5.91 -13.63
CA ILE A 342 -10.33 -6.02 -13.74
C ILE A 342 -9.78 -6.22 -12.35
N ILE A 343 -8.99 -7.26 -12.13
CA ILE A 343 -8.25 -7.47 -10.88
C ILE A 343 -6.78 -7.27 -11.18
N ALA A 344 -6.07 -6.49 -10.35
CA ALA A 344 -4.63 -6.38 -10.45
C ALA A 344 -3.96 -6.21 -9.09
N GLY A 345 -2.68 -6.55 -9.01
CA GLY A 345 -1.89 -6.39 -7.79
C GLY A 345 -0.85 -7.47 -7.63
N ASP A 346 -0.20 -7.45 -6.48
CA ASP A 346 0.75 -8.48 -6.06
C ASP A 346 -0.02 -9.68 -5.48
N PHE A 347 -0.09 -10.76 -6.25
CA PHE A 347 -0.73 -12.00 -5.84
C PHE A 347 0.16 -12.86 -4.95
N ASN A 348 1.46 -12.59 -4.86
CA ASN A 348 2.43 -13.47 -4.22
C ASN A 348 2.27 -14.96 -4.67
N LEU A 349 1.78 -15.17 -5.89
CA LEU A 349 1.56 -16.46 -6.55
C LEU A 349 2.24 -16.35 -7.91
N ASP A 350 2.89 -17.41 -8.36
CA ASP A 350 3.53 -17.39 -9.67
C ASP A 350 2.47 -17.57 -10.78
N TYR A 351 2.75 -17.06 -11.98
CA TYR A 351 1.86 -17.20 -13.14
C TYR A 351 1.52 -18.68 -13.44
N GLU A 352 2.56 -19.52 -13.38
CA GLU A 352 2.50 -20.96 -13.61
C GLU A 352 2.98 -21.68 -12.35
N GLU A 353 2.03 -22.30 -11.68
CA GLU A 353 2.25 -23.11 -10.49
C GLU A 353 2.30 -24.59 -10.85
N ASP A 354 3.18 -25.35 -10.18
CA ASP A 354 3.34 -26.79 -10.43
C ASP A 354 2.43 -27.65 -9.53
N GLY A 355 2.19 -28.89 -9.95
CA GLY A 355 1.50 -29.91 -9.14
C GLY A 355 0.08 -29.49 -8.72
N TYR A 356 -0.26 -29.68 -7.45
CA TYR A 356 -1.57 -29.29 -6.92
C TYR A 356 -1.78 -27.77 -6.89
N ARG A 357 -0.71 -26.97 -6.76
CA ARG A 357 -0.79 -25.50 -6.75
C ARG A 357 -1.26 -24.98 -8.10
N GLY A 358 -0.76 -25.56 -9.19
CA GLY A 358 -1.26 -25.32 -10.55
C GLY A 358 -2.74 -25.61 -10.71
N ARG A 359 -3.24 -26.67 -10.08
CA ARG A 359 -4.67 -27.01 -10.10
C ARG A 359 -5.50 -26.04 -9.26
N LEU A 360 -5.02 -25.67 -8.07
CA LEU A 360 -5.66 -24.65 -7.24
C LEU A 360 -5.72 -23.30 -7.96
N TRP A 361 -4.63 -22.86 -8.58
CA TRP A 361 -4.60 -21.60 -9.32
C TRP A 361 -5.61 -21.57 -10.48
N LYS A 362 -5.66 -22.65 -11.27
CA LYS A 362 -6.68 -22.80 -12.33
C LYS A 362 -8.09 -22.75 -11.77
N ASN A 363 -8.34 -23.40 -10.64
CA ASN A 363 -9.65 -23.35 -9.97
C ASN A 363 -9.98 -21.93 -9.51
N VAL A 364 -9.04 -21.22 -8.87
CA VAL A 364 -9.19 -19.81 -8.47
C VAL A 364 -9.66 -18.97 -9.65
N VAL A 365 -8.90 -18.99 -10.74
CA VAL A 365 -9.18 -18.17 -11.94
C VAL A 365 -10.51 -18.56 -12.58
N SER A 366 -10.86 -19.85 -12.59
CA SER A 366 -12.12 -20.34 -13.17
C SER A 366 -13.39 -19.88 -12.44
N ASN A 367 -13.28 -19.32 -11.22
CA ASN A 367 -14.43 -18.72 -10.52
C ASN A 367 -14.92 -17.44 -11.20
N LEU A 368 -14.14 -16.86 -12.12
CA LEU A 368 -14.56 -15.77 -13.00
C LEU A 368 -14.62 -16.30 -14.43
N ALA A 369 -15.81 -16.22 -15.03
CA ALA A 369 -16.10 -16.80 -16.34
C ALA A 369 -15.15 -16.24 -17.41
N GLY A 370 -14.49 -17.12 -18.17
CA GLY A 370 -13.55 -16.73 -19.23
C GLY A 370 -12.33 -15.97 -18.74
N ALA A 371 -12.00 -16.04 -17.45
CA ALA A 371 -10.92 -15.24 -16.90
C ALA A 371 -9.55 -15.67 -17.43
N LYS A 372 -8.68 -14.68 -17.65
CA LYS A 372 -7.28 -14.87 -18.04
C LYS A 372 -6.37 -14.15 -17.07
N VAL A 373 -5.36 -14.86 -16.59
CA VAL A 373 -4.20 -14.26 -15.92
C VAL A 373 -3.26 -13.71 -16.98
N LEU A 374 -2.81 -12.48 -16.80
CA LEU A 374 -1.86 -11.79 -17.66
C LEU A 374 -0.62 -11.37 -16.87
N VAL A 375 0.43 -11.00 -17.59
CA VAL A 375 1.79 -10.77 -17.10
C VAL A 375 2.43 -12.08 -16.63
N LYS A 376 3.32 -12.61 -17.45
CA LYS A 376 4.03 -13.87 -17.20
C LYS A 376 5.45 -13.64 -16.73
N GLU A 377 5.96 -12.45 -17.03
CA GLU A 377 7.29 -12.00 -16.76
C GLU A 377 7.47 -11.73 -15.27
N LYS A 378 8.72 -11.80 -14.80
CA LYS A 378 9.07 -11.53 -13.41
C LYS A 378 8.82 -10.06 -13.07
N THR A 379 8.22 -9.83 -11.92
CA THR A 379 7.84 -8.49 -11.45
C THR A 379 8.50 -8.16 -10.12
N SER A 380 8.77 -9.14 -9.25
CA SER A 380 9.49 -8.84 -8.00
C SER A 380 10.99 -8.69 -8.23
N LEU A 381 11.63 -7.90 -7.39
CA LEU A 381 13.06 -7.63 -7.39
C LEU A 381 13.68 -8.25 -6.13
N SER A 382 14.60 -9.17 -6.34
CA SER A 382 15.34 -9.81 -5.27
C SER A 382 16.68 -9.13 -5.04
N ASN A 383 17.01 -8.92 -3.76
CA ASN A 383 18.30 -8.36 -3.32
C ASN A 383 19.53 -9.21 -3.70
N ARG A 384 19.33 -10.41 -4.27
CA ARG A 384 20.39 -11.39 -4.54
C ARG A 384 20.58 -11.73 -6.02
N TYR A 385 19.54 -11.61 -6.85
CA TYR A 385 19.56 -12.11 -8.23
C TYR A 385 18.91 -11.17 -9.26
N GLY A 386 18.59 -9.93 -8.91
CA GLY A 386 17.77 -9.07 -9.78
C GLY A 386 16.34 -9.58 -9.81
N TYR A 387 15.75 -9.80 -10.99
CA TYR A 387 14.37 -10.28 -11.13
C TYR A 387 14.09 -11.59 -10.38
N GLY A 388 13.14 -11.52 -9.44
CA GLY A 388 12.67 -12.60 -8.58
C GLY A 388 11.57 -13.43 -9.26
N ASN A 389 10.36 -13.30 -8.74
CA ASN A 389 9.15 -14.06 -9.09
C ASN A 389 8.18 -13.20 -9.90
N ASN A 390 7.20 -13.81 -10.55
CA ASN A 390 6.17 -13.11 -11.34
C ASN A 390 4.89 -12.98 -10.54
N TYR A 391 4.92 -12.20 -9.46
CA TYR A 391 3.81 -12.12 -8.52
C TYR A 391 2.72 -11.12 -8.91
N ASP A 392 3.04 -10.14 -9.75
CA ASP A 392 2.10 -9.09 -10.13
C ASP A 392 1.37 -9.49 -11.41
N HIS A 393 0.05 -9.56 -11.32
CA HIS A 393 -0.79 -10.01 -12.43
C HIS A 393 -1.96 -9.07 -12.70
N PHE A 394 -2.49 -9.18 -13.91
CA PHE A 394 -3.89 -8.85 -14.17
C PHE A 394 -4.73 -10.12 -14.26
N ILE A 395 -5.96 -10.08 -13.76
CA ILE A 395 -7.00 -11.07 -14.07
C ILE A 395 -8.16 -10.33 -14.72
N LEU A 396 -8.51 -10.75 -15.94
CA LEU A 396 -9.60 -10.17 -16.73
C LEU A 396 -10.61 -11.24 -17.12
N SER A 397 -11.89 -10.97 -16.91
CA SER A 397 -12.97 -11.73 -17.56
C SER A 397 -12.95 -11.45 -19.06
N THR A 398 -13.03 -12.48 -19.89
CA THR A 398 -13.19 -12.35 -21.36
C THR A 398 -14.50 -12.96 -21.88
N ASP A 399 -15.35 -13.47 -21.00
CA ASP A 399 -16.61 -14.08 -21.40
C ASP A 399 -17.69 -13.05 -21.71
N ASN A 400 -18.52 -13.36 -22.70
CA ASN A 400 -19.64 -12.52 -23.15
C ASN A 400 -19.23 -11.08 -23.53
N GLY A 401 -17.98 -10.92 -23.94
CA GLY A 401 -17.39 -9.65 -24.29
C GLY A 401 -17.11 -8.73 -23.11
N ALA A 402 -17.00 -9.27 -21.89
CA ALA A 402 -16.44 -8.50 -20.79
C ALA A 402 -14.97 -8.15 -21.11
N SER A 403 -14.58 -6.91 -20.84
CA SER A 403 -13.24 -6.37 -21.02
C SER A 403 -12.68 -6.48 -22.44
N ASP A 404 -13.53 -6.54 -23.48
CA ASP A 404 -13.11 -6.57 -24.90
C ASP A 404 -12.32 -5.31 -25.30
N GLU A 405 -12.53 -4.23 -24.55
CA GLU A 405 -11.81 -2.98 -24.65
C GLU A 405 -10.33 -3.17 -24.31
N CYS A 406 -9.99 -4.08 -23.40
CA CYS A 406 -8.61 -4.30 -22.98
C CYS A 406 -7.88 -5.25 -23.92
N ASP A 407 -6.67 -4.88 -24.35
CA ASP A 407 -5.83 -5.72 -25.19
C ASP A 407 -4.85 -6.52 -24.32
N PRO A 408 -5.09 -7.84 -24.12
CA PRO A 408 -4.25 -8.66 -23.26
C PRO A 408 -2.80 -8.77 -23.75
N THR A 409 -2.54 -8.50 -25.03
CA THR A 409 -1.18 -8.54 -25.61
C THR A 409 -0.33 -7.35 -25.20
N THR A 410 -0.96 -6.29 -24.68
CA THR A 410 -0.27 -5.10 -24.15
C THR A 410 0.06 -5.23 -22.67
N ALA A 411 -0.41 -6.29 -22.00
CA ALA A 411 -0.16 -6.51 -20.58
C ALA A 411 1.29 -6.96 -20.35
N LYS A 412 2.07 -6.18 -19.61
CA LYS A 412 3.50 -6.43 -19.38
C LYS A 412 3.99 -5.79 -18.08
N PRO A 413 5.12 -6.24 -17.51
CA PRO A 413 5.84 -5.42 -16.55
C PRO A 413 6.45 -4.22 -17.28
N GLU A 414 6.56 -3.11 -16.57
CA GLU A 414 7.28 -1.95 -17.06
C GLU A 414 8.66 -1.93 -16.43
N ASP A 415 9.65 -2.35 -17.20
CA ASP A 415 11.04 -2.42 -16.79
C ASP A 415 11.70 -1.05 -16.92
N PHE A 416 11.75 -0.33 -15.82
CA PHE A 416 12.33 1.02 -15.78
C PHE A 416 13.83 1.06 -15.55
N ILE A 417 14.41 -0.10 -15.34
CA ILE A 417 15.85 -0.30 -15.13
C ILE A 417 16.49 -0.60 -16.49
N ALA A 418 15.69 -0.97 -17.50
CA ALA A 418 16.13 -1.13 -18.87
C ALA A 418 16.80 0.16 -19.38
N PRO A 419 17.95 0.08 -20.07
CA PRO A 419 18.70 1.25 -20.54
C PRO A 419 17.94 2.17 -21.50
N ASP A 420 16.92 1.64 -22.18
CA ASP A 420 16.06 2.38 -23.11
C ASP A 420 14.86 3.04 -22.43
N PHE A 421 14.68 2.82 -21.12
CA PHE A 421 13.62 3.48 -20.39
C PHE A 421 13.93 4.95 -20.15
N PHE A 422 12.91 5.82 -20.22
CA PHE A 422 13.12 7.28 -20.19
C PHE A 422 13.68 7.81 -18.86
N MET A 423 13.67 6.99 -17.79
CA MET A 423 14.29 7.32 -16.50
C MET A 423 15.69 6.74 -16.32
N ALA A 424 16.23 5.99 -17.29
CA ALA A 424 17.54 5.35 -17.18
C ALA A 424 18.64 6.37 -16.84
N ASP A 425 18.66 7.53 -17.51
CA ASP A 425 19.62 8.61 -17.25
C ASP A 425 19.51 9.16 -15.81
N LYS A 426 18.30 9.18 -15.24
CA LYS A 426 18.09 9.64 -13.86
C LYS A 426 18.63 8.63 -12.85
N PHE A 427 18.42 7.34 -13.12
CA PHE A 427 19.03 6.29 -12.32
C PHE A 427 20.54 6.34 -12.43
N GLU A 428 21.11 6.45 -13.63
CA GLU A 428 22.56 6.58 -13.81
C GLU A 428 23.10 7.80 -13.05
N TYR A 429 22.42 8.95 -13.12
CA TYR A 429 22.76 10.12 -12.32
C TYR A 429 22.76 9.81 -10.82
N TYR A 430 21.77 9.08 -10.30
CA TYR A 430 21.68 8.73 -8.88
C TYR A 430 22.73 7.71 -8.44
N LEU A 431 23.08 6.81 -9.34
CA LEU A 431 24.07 5.76 -9.12
C LEU A 431 25.49 6.33 -9.17
N ASP A 432 25.70 7.53 -9.73
CA ASP A 432 26.95 8.28 -9.59
C ASP A 432 27.14 8.70 -8.12
N PRO A 433 28.24 8.28 -7.46
CA PRO A 433 28.55 8.59 -6.07
C PRO A 433 28.48 10.06 -5.72
N LYS A 434 28.97 10.91 -6.61
CA LYS A 434 29.06 12.35 -6.35
C LYS A 434 27.68 12.96 -6.19
N ASN A 435 26.74 12.46 -6.98
CA ASN A 435 25.36 12.90 -6.94
C ASN A 435 24.62 12.26 -5.77
N PHE A 436 24.89 10.98 -5.45
CA PHE A 436 24.31 10.32 -4.29
C PHE A 436 24.67 11.05 -2.98
N ASP A 437 25.95 11.40 -2.79
CA ASP A 437 26.40 12.17 -1.62
C ASP A 437 25.69 13.51 -1.52
N GLN A 438 25.58 14.25 -2.64
CA GLN A 438 24.86 15.52 -2.69
C GLN A 438 23.38 15.36 -2.30
N ILE A 439 22.72 14.28 -2.74
CA ILE A 439 21.31 14.03 -2.43
C ILE A 439 21.13 13.73 -0.93
N ILE A 440 22.04 12.97 -0.34
CA ILE A 440 22.04 12.75 1.12
C ILE A 440 22.22 14.08 1.85
N ASP A 441 23.15 14.92 1.42
CA ASP A 441 23.41 16.22 2.04
C ASP A 441 22.20 17.18 1.89
N ASP A 442 21.52 17.17 0.75
CA ASP A 442 20.30 17.95 0.52
C ASP A 442 19.16 17.49 1.44
N GLU A 443 18.96 16.17 1.61
CA GLU A 443 17.96 15.63 2.53
C GLU A 443 18.30 15.91 4.00
N LEU A 444 19.56 15.82 4.38
CA LEU A 444 20.02 16.21 5.71
C LEU A 444 19.77 17.70 5.96
N THR A 445 20.09 18.55 4.98
CA THR A 445 19.82 19.99 5.06
C THR A 445 18.33 20.28 5.22
N LYS A 446 17.45 19.54 4.53
CA LYS A 446 15.99 19.65 4.72
C LYS A 446 15.58 19.26 6.14
N LEU A 447 16.14 18.19 6.69
CA LEU A 447 15.86 17.73 8.06
C LEU A 447 16.37 18.72 9.11
N GLU A 448 17.54 19.30 8.91
CA GLU A 448 18.12 20.33 9.79
C GLU A 448 17.26 21.60 9.80
N ASN A 449 16.72 21.99 8.65
CA ASN A 449 15.86 23.16 8.52
C ASN A 449 14.38 22.89 8.83
N ALA A 450 13.98 21.63 9.03
CA ALA A 450 12.62 21.29 9.37
C ALA A 450 12.28 21.85 10.75
N LYS A 451 11.09 22.44 10.88
CA LYS A 451 10.58 22.96 12.15
C LYS A 451 9.57 21.99 12.75
N ARG A 452 9.48 21.97 14.07
CA ARG A 452 8.43 21.29 14.82
C ARG A 452 7.77 22.23 15.81
N ILE A 453 6.59 21.86 16.25
CA ILE A 453 5.92 22.51 17.38
C ILE A 453 6.14 21.64 18.60
N ASP A 454 6.67 22.24 19.66
CA ASP A 454 6.83 21.55 20.94
C ASP A 454 5.51 21.47 21.74
N SER A 455 5.55 20.85 22.91
CA SER A 455 4.37 20.72 23.80
C SER A 455 3.81 22.07 24.27
N GLU A 456 4.62 23.13 24.24
CA GLU A 456 4.22 24.48 24.63
C GLU A 456 3.60 25.27 23.46
N GLY A 457 3.64 24.73 22.24
CA GLY A 457 3.15 25.40 21.04
C GLY A 457 4.20 26.29 20.38
N GLN A 458 5.46 26.23 20.80
CA GLN A 458 6.53 27.03 20.22
C GLN A 458 7.14 26.31 19.01
N LEU A 459 7.42 27.07 17.96
CA LEU A 459 8.21 26.61 16.83
C LEU A 459 9.65 26.42 17.28
N THR A 460 10.12 25.18 17.23
CA THR A 460 11.50 24.80 17.50
C THR A 460 12.07 24.09 16.27
N ASP A 461 13.39 24.11 16.11
CA ASP A 461 14.02 23.30 15.08
C ASP A 461 13.77 21.82 15.41
N LEU A 462 13.33 21.03 14.41
CA LEU A 462 13.14 19.58 14.55
C LEU A 462 14.45 18.93 15.01
N TYR A 463 15.56 19.45 14.48
CA TYR A 463 16.90 19.12 14.88
C TYR A 463 17.52 20.26 15.70
N ASN A 464 17.61 20.08 17.02
CA ASN A 464 18.37 20.99 17.87
C ASN A 464 19.73 20.34 18.23
N PRO A 465 20.86 20.82 17.66
CA PRO A 465 22.19 20.27 17.95
C PRO A 465 22.62 20.45 19.42
N ALA A 466 21.90 21.23 20.23
CA ALA A 466 22.14 21.32 21.67
C ALA A 466 21.62 20.12 22.48
N TYR A 467 20.64 19.37 21.93
CA TYR A 467 20.10 18.14 22.55
C TYR A 467 20.65 16.85 21.91
N GLY A 468 21.22 16.95 20.71
CA GLY A 468 22.01 15.88 20.11
C GLY A 468 23.47 16.05 20.49
N GLY A 469 24.02 15.10 21.25
CA GLY A 469 25.46 14.84 21.14
C GLY A 469 25.78 14.78 19.65
N LYS A 470 26.83 15.48 19.21
CA LYS A 470 27.29 15.57 17.82
C LYS A 470 27.02 14.25 17.07
N PHE A 471 26.74 14.33 15.78
CA PHE A 471 26.88 13.27 14.76
C PHE A 471 28.24 12.52 14.88
N LYS A 472 28.42 11.77 15.96
CA LYS A 472 29.65 11.12 16.43
C LYS A 472 29.42 9.63 16.67
N VAL A 473 28.20 9.17 16.44
CA VAL A 473 27.80 7.78 16.67
C VAL A 473 28.43 6.85 15.63
N CYS A 474 28.52 7.22 14.34
CA CYS A 474 29.22 6.37 13.36
C CYS A 474 30.74 6.29 13.58
N THR A 475 31.37 7.37 14.06
CA THR A 475 32.83 7.44 14.19
C THR A 475 33.35 6.83 15.50
N GLU A 476 32.60 6.90 16.60
CA GLU A 476 33.02 6.33 17.90
C GLU A 476 32.64 4.85 18.08
N LEU A 477 31.70 4.31 17.29
CA LEU A 477 31.37 2.88 17.28
C LEU A 477 32.47 1.99 16.69
N LYS A 478 33.39 2.55 15.88
CA LYS A 478 34.55 1.86 15.29
C LYS A 478 35.52 1.26 16.33
N ASP A 479 35.57 1.84 17.53
CA ASP A 479 36.60 1.49 18.53
C ASP A 479 36.08 0.61 19.69
N SER A 480 34.77 0.29 19.74
CA SER A 480 34.19 -0.48 20.85
C SER A 480 33.61 -1.83 20.40
N ALA A 481 34.43 -2.89 20.47
CA ALA A 481 34.06 -4.27 20.12
C ALA A 481 33.00 -4.92 21.05
N LYS A 482 32.29 -4.16 21.87
CA LYS A 482 31.23 -4.65 22.76
C LYS A 482 30.14 -3.59 22.93
N ILE A 483 29.02 -3.78 22.24
CA ILE A 483 27.82 -2.96 22.46
C ILE A 483 26.88 -3.74 23.39
N PRO A 484 26.65 -3.32 24.64
CA PRO A 484 25.43 -3.66 25.34
C PRO A 484 24.29 -2.89 24.66
N SER A 485 23.12 -3.52 24.47
CA SER A 485 21.95 -2.92 23.82
C SER A 485 21.63 -1.52 24.39
N VAL A 486 22.09 -0.46 23.72
CA VAL A 486 21.73 0.92 24.04
C VAL A 486 20.47 1.24 23.25
N GLY A 487 19.40 1.64 23.96
CA GLY A 487 18.21 2.17 23.32
C GLY A 487 18.55 3.48 22.62
N MET A 488 18.76 3.43 21.31
CA MET A 488 18.96 4.60 20.46
C MET A 488 17.64 5.37 20.31
N SER A 489 17.73 6.70 20.29
CA SER A 489 16.60 7.56 19.90
C SER A 489 16.27 7.34 18.42
N PHE A 490 14.99 7.35 18.07
CA PHE A 490 14.50 6.94 16.74
C PHE A 490 15.04 7.82 15.59
N ILE A 491 15.44 9.07 15.88
CA ILE A 491 16.01 10.01 14.90
C ILE A 491 17.48 9.65 14.58
N ASP A 492 18.26 9.28 15.59
CA ASP A 492 19.60 8.72 15.39
C ASP A 492 19.53 7.38 14.65
N GLY A 493 18.44 6.62 14.82
CA GLY A 493 18.16 5.38 14.10
C GLY A 493 18.03 5.57 12.59
N ILE A 494 17.36 6.62 12.11
CA ILE A 494 17.02 6.77 10.67
C ILE A 494 18.22 7.20 9.82
N ILE A 495 19.06 8.11 10.33
CA ILE A 495 20.23 8.61 9.59
C ILE A 495 21.41 7.64 9.72
N ASN A 496 21.55 7.01 10.89
CA ASN A 496 22.48 5.90 11.03
C ASN A 496 21.97 4.66 10.29
N ASP A 497 20.68 4.37 10.11
CA ASP A 497 20.28 3.13 9.44
C ASP A 497 20.60 3.08 7.95
N LEU A 498 20.52 4.15 7.15
CA LEU A 498 20.91 4.00 5.73
C LEU A 498 22.44 4.08 5.55
N LYS A 499 23.11 5.05 6.19
CA LYS A 499 24.57 5.15 6.14
C LYS A 499 25.22 3.95 6.83
N CYS A 500 24.75 3.53 8.01
CA CYS A 500 25.19 2.28 8.66
C CYS A 500 24.63 1.03 7.98
N GLN A 501 23.40 0.85 7.49
CA GLN A 501 23.06 -0.40 6.79
C GLN A 501 23.89 -0.57 5.51
N ILE A 502 24.26 0.53 4.84
CA ILE A 502 25.21 0.50 3.72
C ILE A 502 26.66 0.24 4.22
N LEU A 503 27.08 0.82 5.34
CA LEU A 503 28.42 0.67 5.94
C LEU A 503 28.59 -0.62 6.79
N TYR A 504 27.78 -0.86 7.83
CA TYR A 504 27.73 -2.02 8.74
C TYR A 504 27.44 -3.37 8.07
N GLN A 505 26.74 -3.44 6.93
CA GLN A 505 26.69 -4.71 6.17
C GLN A 505 28.03 -5.01 5.45
N ASN A 506 29.02 -4.12 5.51
CA ASN A 506 30.23 -4.18 4.70
C ASN A 506 31.50 -3.61 5.39
N GLU A 507 31.58 -3.55 6.72
CA GLU A 507 32.59 -2.72 7.39
C GLU A 507 33.95 -3.38 7.75
N ASP A 508 34.21 -4.61 7.29
CA ASP A 508 35.57 -5.18 7.32
C ASP A 508 36.39 -4.92 6.03
N LEU A 509 35.94 -4.00 5.16
CA LEU A 509 36.46 -3.91 3.80
C LEU A 509 37.43 -2.72 3.61
N PRO A 510 38.73 -2.99 3.33
CA PRO A 510 39.74 -1.95 3.08
C PRO A 510 39.36 -1.04 1.90
N ASP A 511 39.99 0.13 1.78
CA ASP A 511 39.81 1.10 0.67
C ASP A 511 39.87 0.48 -0.75
N SER A 512 40.58 -0.65 -0.91
CA SER A 512 40.60 -1.43 -2.16
C SER A 512 39.26 -2.11 -2.48
N ILE A 513 38.49 -2.51 -1.46
CA ILE A 513 37.20 -3.16 -1.59
C ILE A 513 36.04 -2.15 -1.63
N GLN A 514 36.12 -0.95 -1.06
CA GLN A 514 35.16 0.12 -1.39
C GLN A 514 35.15 0.44 -2.89
N LYS A 515 36.34 0.44 -3.52
CA LYS A 515 36.50 0.50 -4.98
C LYS A 515 36.02 -0.77 -5.73
N THR A 516 35.70 -1.85 -5.02
CA THR A 516 35.20 -3.14 -5.54
C THR A 516 33.69 -3.34 -5.27
N ILE A 517 33.13 -2.72 -4.22
CA ILE A 517 31.68 -2.62 -3.94
C ILE A 517 31.02 -1.61 -4.88
N HIS A 518 31.74 -0.57 -5.28
CA HIS A 518 31.29 0.34 -6.32
C HIS A 518 30.90 -0.38 -7.63
N PRO A 519 31.75 -1.31 -8.14
CA PRO A 519 31.37 -2.28 -9.15
C PRO A 519 30.22 -3.20 -8.75
N LYS A 520 30.05 -3.59 -7.47
CA LYS A 520 28.94 -4.47 -7.04
C LYS A 520 27.58 -3.78 -7.03
N LEU A 521 27.49 -2.51 -6.62
CA LEU A 521 26.26 -1.73 -6.78
C LEU A 521 25.97 -1.48 -8.27
N ALA A 522 27.01 -1.31 -9.09
CA ALA A 522 26.88 -1.33 -10.54
C ALA A 522 26.51 -2.73 -11.12
N GLN A 523 26.84 -3.82 -10.42
CA GLN A 523 26.43 -5.20 -10.77
C GLN A 523 25.04 -5.56 -10.22
N GLU A 524 24.51 -4.80 -9.26
CA GLU A 524 23.20 -4.99 -8.62
C GLU A 524 22.35 -3.71 -8.74
N PRO A 525 22.05 -3.22 -9.97
CA PRO A 525 21.35 -1.95 -10.20
C PRO A 525 19.96 -1.89 -9.55
N TYR A 526 19.41 -3.04 -9.15
CA TYR A 526 18.09 -3.20 -8.55
C TYR A 526 17.99 -2.69 -7.11
N LYS A 527 19.07 -2.72 -6.31
CA LYS A 527 19.00 -2.31 -4.90
C LYS A 527 18.63 -0.83 -4.74
N PRO A 528 19.30 0.12 -5.41
CA PRO A 528 18.90 1.52 -5.39
C PRO A 528 17.47 1.72 -5.88
N TYR A 529 17.04 0.98 -6.90
CA TYR A 529 15.64 1.01 -7.33
C TYR A 529 14.68 0.60 -6.20
N THR A 530 14.98 -0.45 -5.43
CA THR A 530 14.17 -0.85 -4.27
C THR A 530 14.01 0.25 -3.24
N PHE A 531 15.07 1.03 -2.98
CA PHE A 531 15.02 2.15 -2.05
C PHE A 531 14.32 3.40 -2.61
N LEU A 532 14.44 3.65 -3.91
CA LEU A 532 13.95 4.88 -4.55
C LEU A 532 12.53 4.74 -5.08
N MET A 533 12.12 3.53 -5.46
CA MET A 533 10.89 3.24 -6.17
C MET A 533 10.10 2.10 -5.57
N SER A 534 10.56 0.85 -5.64
CA SER A 534 9.83 -0.32 -5.11
C SER A 534 10.66 -1.61 -5.22
N ASP A 535 10.38 -2.63 -4.43
CA ASP A 535 10.87 -3.99 -4.65
C ASP A 535 10.11 -4.74 -5.76
N HIS A 536 9.17 -4.10 -6.44
CA HIS A 536 8.46 -4.65 -7.60
C HIS A 536 8.54 -3.72 -8.82
N LEU A 537 8.55 -4.30 -10.01
CA LEU A 537 8.20 -3.61 -11.24
C LEU A 537 6.68 -3.47 -11.30
N PRO A 538 6.13 -2.29 -11.61
CA PRO A 538 4.71 -2.20 -11.89
C PRO A 538 4.38 -2.87 -13.21
N ILE A 539 3.11 -3.21 -13.34
CA ILE A 539 2.54 -3.79 -14.54
C ILE A 539 1.62 -2.79 -15.22
N SER A 540 1.53 -2.85 -16.54
CA SER A 540 0.66 -2.00 -17.33
C SER A 540 -0.17 -2.81 -18.32
N MET A 541 -1.28 -2.24 -18.76
CA MET A 541 -2.11 -2.75 -19.85
C MET A 541 -2.85 -1.58 -20.52
N ALA A 542 -3.04 -1.65 -21.83
CA ALA A 542 -3.84 -0.69 -22.59
C ALA A 542 -5.24 -1.24 -22.89
N CYS A 543 -6.24 -0.36 -22.76
CA CYS A 543 -7.61 -0.62 -23.19
C CYS A 543 -8.08 0.46 -24.17
N SER A 544 -8.85 0.08 -25.18
CA SER A 544 -9.40 0.93 -26.23
C SER A 544 -10.90 1.09 -26.07
N THR A 545 -11.36 2.33 -26.13
CA THR A 545 -12.78 2.71 -26.07
C THR A 545 -13.45 2.75 -27.45
N THR A 546 -12.67 2.61 -28.53
CA THR A 546 -13.21 2.49 -29.88
C THR A 546 -13.56 1.03 -30.09
N GLN A 547 -14.84 0.68 -29.92
CA GLN A 547 -15.34 -0.67 -30.17
C GLN A 547 -14.71 -1.26 -31.43
N SER A 548 -14.07 -2.41 -31.30
CA SER A 548 -13.98 -3.38 -32.38
C SER A 548 -15.43 -3.67 -32.78
N GLY A 549 -15.82 -3.25 -33.99
CA GLY A 549 -17.23 -3.08 -34.35
C GLY A 549 -18.10 -4.31 -34.07
N GLY A 550 -19.29 -4.10 -33.48
CA GLY A 550 -20.36 -5.11 -33.56
C GLY A 550 -21.18 -5.42 -32.31
N LYS A 551 -21.08 -4.70 -31.19
CA LYS A 551 -22.06 -4.84 -30.11
C LYS A 551 -23.28 -3.94 -30.37
N GLU A 552 -24.17 -4.37 -31.27
CA GLU A 552 -25.56 -3.90 -31.23
C GLU A 552 -26.12 -4.20 -29.82
N ALA A 553 -26.58 -3.16 -29.14
CA ALA A 553 -27.12 -3.24 -27.80
C ALA A 553 -28.29 -4.23 -27.75
N ARG A 554 -28.04 -5.46 -27.28
CA ARG A 554 -29.10 -6.41 -26.93
C ARG A 554 -29.70 -5.98 -25.59
N SER A 555 -30.63 -5.03 -25.63
CA SER A 555 -31.47 -4.71 -24.48
C SER A 555 -32.55 -5.78 -24.30
N ASN A 556 -32.16 -6.94 -23.77
CA ASN A 556 -33.13 -7.92 -23.25
C ASN A 556 -32.98 -7.95 -21.73
N ARG A 557 -33.63 -6.98 -21.06
CA ARG A 557 -34.00 -7.17 -19.65
C ARG A 557 -35.17 -8.15 -19.62
N PRO A 558 -35.10 -9.27 -18.88
CA PRO A 558 -36.30 -10.01 -18.52
C PRO A 558 -37.08 -9.17 -17.51
N ASP A 559 -38.39 -9.02 -17.73
CA ASP A 559 -39.36 -8.46 -16.78
C ASP A 559 -39.50 -9.34 -15.53
#